data_AF-A0A842WCM0-F1
#
_entry.id   AF-A0A842WCM0-F1
#
_cell.length_a   1.000
_cell.length_b   1.000
_cell.length_c   1.000
_cell.angle_alpha   90.00
_cell.angle_beta   90.00
_cell.angle_gamma   90.00
#
_symmetry.space_group_name_H-M   'P 1'
#
loop_
_entity.id
_entity.type
_entity.pdbx_description
1 polymer ?
#
loop_
_entity_poly.entity_id
_entity_poly.type
_entity_poly.pdbx_seq_one_letter_code
_entity_poly.pdbx_strand_id
1 'polypeptide(L)'
;MMCMVLSDFQKSKIVELRGLGYTESEVAKRLKLTHGQVTYFLNKVNEEAKKKGDDAVYLKIMSAGIGPKILKAFELLMKQSK
;
A
#
# COMPACT_ATOMS: atom_id res chain seq x y z
N MET A 1 4.98 13.85 18.72
CA MET A 1 5.19 13.20 17.41
C MET A 1 3.85 12.60 16.99
N MET A 2 3.13 13.26 16.08
CA MET A 2 1.76 12.90 15.73
C MET A 2 1.78 11.69 14.79
N CYS A 3 1.37 10.52 15.28
CA CYS A 3 1.33 9.29 14.48
C CYS A 3 0.16 9.38 13.49
N MET A 4 0.39 9.96 12.31
CA MET A 4 -0.59 9.95 11.23
C MET A 4 -0.69 8.50 10.70
N VAL A 5 -1.84 7.87 10.91
CA VAL A 5 -2.13 6.53 10.43
C VAL A 5 -2.15 6.55 8.90
N LEU A 6 -1.27 5.79 8.26
CA LEU A 6 -1.27 5.63 6.81
C LEU A 6 -2.57 4.97 6.36
N SER A 7 -3.21 5.52 5.34
CA SER A 7 -4.37 4.87 4.70
C SER A 7 -3.93 3.59 3.97
N ASP A 8 -4.83 2.64 3.79
CA ASP A 8 -4.51 1.37 3.10
C ASP A 8 -4.12 1.61 1.63
N PHE A 9 -4.66 2.66 1.01
CA PHE A 9 -4.23 3.10 -0.31
C PHE A 9 -2.76 3.58 -0.32
N GLN A 10 -2.35 4.37 0.67
CA GLN A 10 -0.96 4.82 0.79
C GLN A 10 -0.02 3.64 1.05
N LYS A 11 -0.40 2.71 1.94
CA LYS A 11 0.36 1.48 2.21
C LYS A 11 0.59 0.65 0.94
N SER A 12 -0.47 0.43 0.17
CA SER A 12 -0.41 -0.28 -1.12
C SER A 12 0.52 0.42 -2.10
N LYS A 13 0.40 1.74 -2.24
CA LYS A 13 1.28 2.52 -3.13
C LYS A 13 2.74 2.55 -2.70
N ILE A 14 3.03 2.54 -1.39
CA ILE A 14 4.40 2.44 -0.90
C ILE A 14 5.04 1.12 -1.35
N VAL A 15 4.34 0.00 -1.15
CA VAL A 15 4.82 -1.32 -1.57
C VAL A 15 4.98 -1.41 -3.09
N GLU A 16 3.98 -0.94 -3.84
CA GLU A 16 4.00 -0.93 -5.31
C GLU A 16 5.23 -0.17 -5.83
N LEU A 17 5.46 1.06 -5.35
CA LEU A 17 6.59 1.87 -5.79
C LEU A 17 7.94 1.26 -5.38
N ARG A 18 8.02 0.61 -4.21
CA ARG A 18 9.24 -0.12 -3.83
C ARG A 18 9.50 -1.32 -4.72
N GLY A 19 8.46 -2.06 -5.10
CA GLY A 19 8.56 -3.18 -6.06
C GLY A 19 8.98 -2.72 -7.47
N LEU A 20 8.62 -1.49 -7.85
CA LEU A 20 9.06 -0.85 -9.10
C LEU A 20 10.47 -0.24 -9.04
N GLY A 21 11.17 -0.36 -7.91
CA GLY A 21 12.56 0.09 -7.76
C GLY A 21 12.75 1.54 -7.28
N TYR A 22 11.68 2.27 -6.94
CA TYR A 22 11.81 3.64 -6.40
C TYR A 22 12.45 3.66 -5.02
N THR A 23 13.25 4.69 -4.72
CA THR A 23 13.84 4.91 -3.40
C THR A 23 12.79 5.40 -2.38
N GLU A 24 13.02 5.19 -1.07
CA GLU A 24 12.11 5.64 -0.01
C GLU A 24 11.85 7.15 -0.07
N SER A 25 12.89 7.93 -0.42
CA SER A 25 12.81 9.38 -0.60
C SER A 25 11.89 9.76 -1.77
N GLU A 26 11.95 9.03 -2.89
CA GLU A 26 11.05 9.27 -4.03
C GLU A 26 9.61 8.87 -3.71
N VAL A 27 9.42 7.75 -3.01
CA VAL A 27 8.10 7.31 -2.54
C VAL A 27 7.48 8.36 -1.62
N ALA A 28 8.25 8.86 -0.64
CA ALA A 28 7.82 9.89 0.29
C ALA A 28 7.37 11.16 -0.45
N LYS A 29 8.18 11.65 -1.41
CA LYS A 29 7.85 12.81 -2.25
C LYS A 29 6.57 12.60 -3.06
N ARG A 30 6.42 11.45 -3.74
CA ARG A 30 5.27 11.13 -4.59
C ARG A 30 3.96 11.03 -3.79
N LEU A 31 4.03 10.50 -2.57
CA LEU A 31 2.86 10.27 -1.73
C LEU A 31 2.58 11.41 -0.74
N LYS A 32 3.37 12.49 -0.78
CA LYS A 32 3.33 13.61 0.18
C LYS A 32 3.43 13.11 1.63
N LEU A 33 4.28 12.12 1.84
CA LEU A 33 4.58 11.54 3.15
C LEU A 33 5.96 11.98 3.62
N THR A 34 6.20 11.87 4.92
CA THR A 34 7.56 12.02 5.45
C THR A 34 8.39 10.77 5.18
N HIS A 35 9.71 10.93 5.03
CA HIS A 35 10.63 9.80 4.89
C HIS A 35 10.48 8.81 6.06
N GLY A 36 10.38 9.32 7.29
CA GLY A 36 10.22 8.49 8.48
C GLY A 36 8.95 7.62 8.46
N GLN A 37 7.83 8.12 7.93
CA GLN A 37 6.62 7.32 7.77
C GLN A 37 6.80 6.17 6.79
N VAL A 38 7.48 6.42 5.66
CA VAL A 38 7.77 5.40 4.65
C VAL A 38 8.69 4.33 5.21
N THR A 39 9.82 4.74 5.82
CA THR A 39 10.79 3.83 6.43
C THR A 39 10.16 3.00 7.55
N TYR A 40 9.38 3.63 8.46
CA TYR A 40 8.70 2.91 9.54
C TYR A 40 7.75 1.85 9.00
N PHE A 41 6.95 2.20 7.99
CA PHE A 41 6.02 1.25 7.37
C PHE A 41 6.77 0.11 6.70
N LEU A 42 7.81 0.38 5.91
CA LEU A 42 8.59 -0.66 5.23
C LEU A 42 9.31 -1.60 6.21
N ASN A 43 9.86 -1.06 7.30
CA ASN A 43 10.43 -1.89 8.35
C ASN A 43 9.39 -2.84 8.95
N LYS A 44 8.19 -2.35 9.25
CA LYS A 44 7.10 -3.19 9.74
C LYS A 44 6.68 -4.26 8.73
N VAL A 45 6.59 -3.91 7.44
CA VAL A 45 6.29 -4.87 6.38
C VAL A 45 7.36 -5.96 6.32
N ASN A 46 8.65 -5.59 6.35
CA ASN A 46 9.76 -6.53 6.32
C ASN A 46 9.79 -7.44 7.56
N GLU A 47 9.46 -6.91 8.73
CA GLU A 47 9.31 -7.72 9.95
C GLU A 47 8.16 -8.72 9.87
N GLU A 48 7.03 -8.32 9.31
CA GLU A 48 5.89 -9.22 9.08
C GLU A 48 6.22 -10.27 8.00
N ALA A 49 6.91 -9.87 6.94
CA ALA A 49 7.31 -10.72 5.82
C ALA A 49 8.26 -11.84 6.29
N LYS A 50 9.25 -11.51 7.13
CA LYS A 50 10.12 -12.50 7.80
C LYS A 50 9.37 -13.56 8.60
N LYS A 51 8.18 -13.23 9.13
CA LYS A 51 7.38 -14.14 9.97
C LYS A 51 6.36 -14.96 9.18
N LYS A 52 5.81 -14.42 8.10
CA LYS A 52 4.64 -14.96 7.39
C LYS A 52 4.90 -15.32 5.93
N GLY A 53 6.09 -15.00 5.42
CA GLY A 53 6.42 -15.08 4.00
C GLY A 53 6.09 -13.78 3.26
N ASP A 54 6.99 -13.41 2.34
CA ASP A 54 6.95 -12.16 1.60
C ASP A 54 5.64 -12.02 0.80
N ASP A 55 5.30 -13.05 0.02
CA ASP A 55 4.13 -13.05 -0.87
C ASP A 55 2.81 -12.81 -0.12
N ALA A 56 2.63 -13.45 1.03
CA ALA A 56 1.41 -13.33 1.83
C ALA A 56 1.23 -11.90 2.37
N VAL A 57 2.32 -11.26 2.79
CA VAL A 57 2.29 -9.91 3.36
C VAL A 57 2.09 -8.86 2.26
N TYR A 58 2.81 -8.97 1.15
CA TYR A 58 2.66 -8.02 0.03
C TYR A 58 1.29 -8.13 -0.64
N LEU A 59 0.79 -9.36 -0.88
CA LEU A 59 -0.54 -9.58 -1.45
C LEU A 59 -1.64 -9.01 -0.55
N LYS A 60 -1.52 -9.16 0.77
CA LYS A 60 -2.47 -8.58 1.74
C LYS A 60 -2.48 -7.06 1.66
N ILE A 61 -1.32 -6.41 1.60
CA ILE A 61 -1.21 -4.95 1.54
C ILE A 61 -1.77 -4.41 0.22
N MET A 62 -1.45 -5.06 -0.90
CA MET A 62 -1.97 -4.68 -2.22
C MET A 62 -3.49 -4.88 -2.31
N SER A 63 -4.00 -6.02 -1.85
CA SER A 63 -5.44 -6.31 -1.87
C SER A 63 -6.23 -5.38 -0.95
N ALA A 64 -5.68 -4.94 0.18
CA ALA A 64 -6.31 -3.93 1.05
C ALA A 64 -6.47 -2.56 0.36
N GLY A 65 -5.48 -2.14 -0.44
CA GLY A 65 -5.53 -0.86 -1.16
C GLY A 65 -6.38 -0.88 -2.43
N ILE A 66 -6.50 -2.05 -3.08
CA ILE A 66 -7.18 -2.22 -4.38
C ILE A 66 -8.60 -2.75 -4.21
N GLY A 67 -8.88 -3.55 -3.17
CA GLY A 67 -10.18 -4.18 -2.91
C GLY A 67 -11.37 -3.22 -3.00
N PRO A 68 -11.35 -2.06 -2.33
CA PRO A 68 -12.44 -1.09 -2.43
C PRO A 68 -12.63 -0.50 -3.83
N LYS A 69 -11.55 -0.36 -4.62
CA LYS A 69 -11.62 0.16 -5.99
C LYS A 69 -12.13 -0.88 -6.98
N ILE A 70 -11.70 -2.13 -6.85
CA ILE A 70 -12.22 -3.24 -7.66
C ILE A 70 -13.70 -3.44 -7.37
N LEU A 71 -14.12 -3.41 -6.10
CA LEU A 71 -15.52 -3.55 -5.73
C LEU A 71 -16.36 -2.42 -6.35
N LYS A 72 -15.90 -1.17 -6.25
CA LYS A 72 -16.59 -0.02 -6.84
C LYS A 72 -16.63 -0.05 -8.37
N ALA A 73 -15.56 -0.51 -9.03
CA ALA A 73 -15.52 -0.69 -10.48
C ALA A 73 -16.47 -1.82 -10.93
N PHE A 74 -16.52 -2.92 -10.17
CA PHE A 74 -17.44 -4.03 -10.40
C PHE A 74 -18.90 -3.60 -10.23
N GLU A 75 -19.23 -2.84 -9.18
CA GLU A 75 -20.57 -2.27 -8.98
C GLU A 75 -21.00 -1.36 -10.14
N LEU A 76 -20.09 -0.52 -10.66
CA LEU A 76 -20.36 0.34 -11.82
C LEU A 76 -20.59 -0.46 -13.10
N LEU A 77 -19.82 -1.52 -13.32
CA LEU A 77 -20.01 -2.43 -14.46
C LEU A 77 -21.34 -3.19 -14.37
N MET A 78 -21.69 -3.69 -13.18
CA MET A 78 -22.96 -4.40 -12.94
C MET A 78 -24.17 -3.48 -13.07
N LYS A 79 -24.03 -2.19 -12.74
CA LYS A 79 -25.10 -1.18 -12.86
C LYS A 79 -25.39 -0.77 -14.31
N GLN A 80 -24.42 -0.89 -15.22
CA GLN A 80 -24.60 -0.61 -16.65
C GLN A 80 -25.21 -1.79 -17.43
N SER A 81 -25.29 -2.98 -16.81
CA SER A 81 -25.84 -4.18 -17.44
C SER A 81 -27.34 -4.38 -17.16
N LYS A 82 -28.06 -3.34 -16.74
CA LYS A 82 -29.48 -3.36 -16.36
C LYS A 82 -30.26 -2.27 -17.08
#